data_AF-A0A8B4IA58-F1
#
_entry.id   AF-A0A8B4IA58-F1
#
_cell.length_a   1.000
_cell.length_b   1.000
_cell.length_c   1.000
_cell.angle_alpha   90.00
_cell.angle_beta   90.00
_cell.angle_gamma   90.00
#
_symmetry.space_group_name_H-M   'P 1'
#
loop_
_entity.id
_entity.type
_entity.pdbx_description
1 polymer ?
#
loop_
_entity_poly.entity_id
_entity_poly.type
_entity_poly.pdbx_seq_one_letter_code
_entity_poly.pdbx_strand_id
1 'polypeptide(L)'
;MVLLDRTIHDSPFSRVVLDNYHSGIQAAHYLLRQTPDLKRLLVLTGPEHSRITVERLKGLREVLAEHPHVQVEVQAGDYTLMPSYLHTLDYLAEHSAPDAIMGFNQLITLGALRALRMHNIPMTA
;
A
#
# COMPACT_ATOMS: atom_id res chain seq x y z
N MET A 1 -29.53 9.75 4.86
CA MET A 1 -28.08 9.91 5.14
C MET A 1 -27.38 8.70 4.55
N VAL A 2 -26.30 8.90 3.78
CA VAL A 2 -25.50 7.81 3.19
C VAL A 2 -24.12 7.88 3.81
N LEU A 3 -23.61 6.76 4.31
CA LEU A 3 -22.26 6.68 4.87
C LEU A 3 -21.28 6.45 3.72
N LEU A 4 -20.33 7.37 3.56
CA LEU A 4 -19.20 7.26 2.65
C LEU A 4 -17.96 6.85 3.47
N ASP A 5 -17.26 5.80 3.04
CA ASP A 5 -15.92 5.41 3.51
C ASP A 5 -15.80 4.80 4.94
N ARG A 6 -16.65 5.17 5.89
CA ARG A 6 -16.61 4.63 7.28
C ARG A 6 -17.82 3.76 7.62
N THR A 7 -17.57 2.62 8.28
CA THR A 7 -18.64 1.77 8.84
C THR A 7 -18.85 2.08 10.32
N ILE A 8 -20.06 2.51 10.67
CA ILE A 8 -20.56 2.47 12.05
C ILE A 8 -21.35 1.17 12.19
N HIS A 9 -20.96 0.30 13.12
CA HIS A 9 -21.73 -0.91 13.42
C HIS A 9 -23.13 -0.51 13.92
N ASP A 10 -24.17 -1.22 13.47
CA ASP A 10 -25.59 -1.01 13.82
C ASP A 10 -26.23 0.32 13.40
N SER A 11 -25.79 0.89 12.28
CA SER A 11 -26.44 2.06 11.70
C SER A 11 -27.46 1.70 10.60
N PRO A 12 -28.68 2.29 10.60
CA PRO A 12 -29.73 2.01 9.60
C PRO A 12 -29.48 2.67 8.22
N PHE A 13 -28.29 3.21 7.96
CA PHE A 13 -28.00 4.00 6.76
C PHE A 13 -27.37 3.16 5.63
N SER A 14 -27.78 3.44 4.39
CA SER A 14 -27.15 2.89 3.17
C SER A 14 -25.67 3.28 3.08
N ARG A 15 -24.84 2.37 2.56
CA ARG A 15 -23.37 2.50 2.56
C ARG A 15 -22.83 2.44 1.14
N VAL A 16 -21.88 3.32 0.83
CA VAL A 16 -21.02 3.23 -0.35
C VAL A 16 -19.60 3.06 0.16
N VAL A 17 -19.08 1.84 0.04
CA VAL A 17 -17.72 1.49 0.45
C VAL A 17 -16.95 1.01 -0.77
N LEU A 18 -15.67 1.35 -0.83
CA LEU A 18 -14.78 0.76 -1.83
C LEU A 18 -14.61 -0.73 -1.51
N ASP A 19 -14.59 -1.57 -2.54
CA ASP A 19 -14.19 -2.96 -2.39
C ASP A 19 -12.66 -3.02 -2.19
N ASN A 20 -12.25 -2.85 -0.93
CA ASN A 20 -10.85 -2.76 -0.57
C ASN A 20 -10.09 -4.06 -0.86
N TYR A 21 -10.75 -5.21 -0.71
CA TYR A 21 -10.17 -6.50 -1.01
C TYR A 21 -9.90 -6.64 -2.50
N HIS A 22 -10.89 -6.36 -3.36
CA HIS A 22 -10.69 -6.37 -4.79
C HIS A 22 -9.67 -5.32 -5.25
N SER A 23 -9.60 -4.15 -4.59
CA SER A 23 -8.57 -3.16 -4.88
C SER A 23 -7.15 -3.67 -4.60
N GLY A 24 -6.97 -4.48 -3.55
CA GLY A 24 -5.69 -5.14 -3.27
C GLY A 24 -5.29 -6.13 -4.35
N ILE A 25 -6.24 -6.94 -4.84
CA ILE A 25 -6.04 -7.88 -5.95
C ILE A 25 -5.62 -7.13 -7.22
N GLN A 26 -6.35 -6.08 -7.59
CA GLN A 26 -6.07 -5.30 -8.79
C GLN A 26 -4.70 -4.62 -8.73
N ALA A 27 -4.35 -4.07 -7.57
CA ALA A 27 -3.04 -3.45 -7.35
C ALA A 27 -1.90 -4.46 -7.48
N ALA A 28 -2.05 -5.67 -6.93
CA ALA A 28 -1.07 -6.75 -7.05
C ALA A 28 -0.82 -7.15 -8.50
N HIS A 29 -1.90 -7.40 -9.26
CA HIS A 29 -1.78 -7.75 -10.67
C HIS A 29 -1.20 -6.61 -11.52
N TYR A 30 -1.55 -5.36 -11.22
CA TYR A 30 -0.94 -4.22 -11.89
C TYR A 30 0.57 -4.19 -11.63
N LEU A 31 0.98 -4.33 -10.37
CA LEU A 31 2.38 -4.33 -9.97
C LEU A 31 3.17 -5.44 -10.67
N LEU A 32 2.67 -6.68 -10.66
CA LEU A 32 3.34 -7.82 -11.32
C LEU A 32 3.47 -7.63 -12.84
N ARG A 33 2.54 -6.91 -13.48
CA ARG A 33 2.64 -6.56 -14.91
C ARG A 33 3.70 -5.50 -15.17
N GLN A 34 3.82 -4.48 -14.32
CA GLN A 34 4.82 -3.43 -14.47
C GLN A 34 6.22 -3.87 -14.04
N THR A 35 6.30 -4.84 -13.13
CA THR A 35 7.55 -5.35 -12.57
C THR A 35 7.56 -6.88 -12.62
N PRO A 36 7.76 -7.49 -13.80
CA PRO A 36 7.70 -8.96 -13.95
C PRO A 36 8.75 -9.71 -13.12
N ASP A 37 9.90 -9.09 -12.87
CA ASP A 37 11.01 -9.65 -12.09
C ASP A 37 11.01 -9.22 -10.61
N LEU A 38 9.84 -8.82 -10.08
CA LEU A 38 9.67 -8.35 -8.70
C LEU A 38 10.20 -9.40 -7.69
N LYS A 39 11.08 -8.98 -6.77
CA LYS A 39 11.57 -9.81 -5.67
C LYS A 39 11.37 -9.17 -4.31
N ARG A 40 11.41 -7.84 -4.21
CA ARG A 40 11.28 -7.08 -2.96
C ARG A 40 10.23 -5.99 -3.11
N LEU A 41 9.13 -6.14 -2.38
CA LEU A 41 8.03 -5.20 -2.35
C LEU A 41 7.91 -4.58 -0.96
N LEU A 42 8.02 -3.25 -0.88
CA LEU A 42 7.63 -2.49 0.30
C LEU A 42 6.18 -2.01 0.18
N VAL A 43 5.35 -2.34 1.15
CA VAL A 43 3.94 -1.94 1.21
C VAL A 43 3.76 -0.94 2.34
N LEU A 44 3.38 0.28 1.99
CA LEU A 44 3.10 1.36 2.94
C LEU A 44 1.59 1.48 3.13
N THR A 45 1.14 1.30 4.37
CA THR A 45 -0.29 1.17 4.70
C THR A 45 -0.78 2.28 5.62
N GLY A 46 -2.09 2.32 5.89
CA GLY A 46 -2.62 3.08 7.02
C GLY A 46 -2.48 2.29 8.33
N PRO A 47 -3.34 2.55 9.33
CA PRO A 47 -3.28 1.83 10.59
C PRO A 47 -3.51 0.34 10.38
N GLU A 48 -2.76 -0.49 11.09
CA GLU A 48 -2.74 -1.95 10.92
C GLU A 48 -4.11 -2.59 11.12
N HIS A 49 -4.91 -2.04 12.05
CA HIS A 49 -6.24 -2.53 12.39
C HIS A 49 -7.37 -1.86 11.58
N SER A 50 -7.02 -0.96 10.64
CA SER A 50 -8.03 -0.36 9.75
C SER A 50 -8.58 -1.42 8.81
N ARG A 51 -9.91 -1.47 8.67
CA ARG A 51 -10.58 -2.37 7.73
C ARG A 51 -10.03 -2.24 6.30
N ILE A 52 -9.74 -1.01 5.86
CA ILE A 52 -9.15 -0.73 4.54
C ILE A 52 -7.78 -1.42 4.41
N THR A 53 -6.88 -1.26 5.40
CA THR A 53 -5.56 -1.90 5.42
C THR A 53 -5.68 -3.41 5.38
N VAL A 54 -6.51 -3.99 6.25
CA VAL A 54 -6.70 -5.43 6.37
C VAL A 54 -7.23 -6.02 5.07
N GLU A 55 -8.27 -5.44 4.49
CA GLU A 55 -8.88 -5.93 3.26
C GLU A 55 -7.92 -5.80 2.05
N ARG A 56 -7.24 -4.66 1.89
CA ARG A 56 -6.25 -4.46 0.81
C ARG A 56 -5.06 -5.42 0.92
N LEU A 57 -4.49 -5.57 2.12
CA LEU A 57 -3.40 -6.53 2.34
C LEU A 57 -3.84 -7.96 2.07
N LYS A 58 -5.07 -8.33 2.43
CA LYS A 58 -5.61 -9.65 2.14
C LYS A 58 -5.65 -9.92 0.63
N GLY A 59 -6.22 -8.99 -0.14
CA GLY A 59 -6.30 -9.13 -1.60
C GLY A 59 -4.92 -9.15 -2.27
N LEU A 60 -4.00 -8.29 -1.81
CA LEU A 60 -2.61 -8.27 -2.30
C LEU A 60 -1.90 -9.60 -2.04
N ARG A 61 -2.00 -10.14 -0.81
CA ARG A 61 -1.35 -11.40 -0.42
C ARG A 61 -1.92 -12.60 -1.15
N GLU A 62 -3.21 -12.59 -1.49
CA GLU A 62 -3.82 -13.67 -2.25
C GLU A 62 -3.18 -13.83 -3.62
N VAL A 63 -3.01 -12.72 -4.35
CA VAL A 63 -2.34 -12.74 -5.66
C VAL A 63 -0.86 -13.11 -5.52
N LEU A 64 -0.17 -12.54 -4.52
CA LEU A 64 1.26 -12.80 -4.31
C LEU A 64 1.55 -14.22 -3.77
N ALA A 65 0.55 -14.97 -3.31
CA ALA A 65 0.73 -16.37 -2.91
C ALA A 65 1.18 -17.26 -4.07
N GLU A 66 0.85 -16.90 -5.31
CA GLU A 66 1.32 -17.56 -6.53
C GLU A 66 2.77 -17.18 -6.90
N HIS A 67 3.35 -16.20 -6.20
CA HIS A 67 4.68 -15.65 -6.43
C HIS A 67 5.55 -15.72 -5.16
N PRO A 68 5.87 -16.92 -4.63
CA PRO A 68 6.54 -17.09 -3.33
C PRO A 68 7.97 -16.54 -3.25
N HIS A 69 8.55 -16.14 -4.39
CA HIS A 69 9.85 -15.48 -4.46
C HIS A 69 9.77 -13.98 -4.11
N VAL A 70 8.58 -13.38 -4.12
CA VAL A 70 8.38 -11.97 -3.75
C VAL A 70 8.37 -11.85 -2.23
N GLN A 71 9.38 -11.18 -1.69
CA GLN A 71 9.44 -10.78 -0.30
C GLN A 71 8.64 -9.50 -0.09
N VAL A 72 7.64 -9.57 0.79
CA VAL A 72 6.74 -8.45 1.09
C VAL A 72 7.04 -7.92 2.48
N GLU A 73 7.47 -6.68 2.56
CA GLU A 73 7.64 -5.94 3.80
C GLU A 73 6.50 -4.94 3.95
N VAL A 74 5.91 -4.85 5.15
CA VAL A 74 4.76 -3.97 5.41
C VAL A 74 5.14 -2.97 6.48
N GLN A 75 4.95 -1.68 6.18
CA GLN A 75 5.06 -0.61 7.17
C GLN A 75 3.70 0.04 7.38
N ALA A 76 3.22 -0.02 8.62
CA ALA A 76 2.00 0.65 9.04
C ALA A 76 2.21 2.16 9.17
N GLY A 77 1.15 2.92 8.89
CA GLY A 77 1.13 4.37 8.99
C GLY A 77 -0.24 4.86 9.44
N ASP A 78 -0.60 6.08 9.06
CA ASP A 78 -1.84 6.74 9.48
C ASP A 78 -2.64 7.33 8.30
N TYR A 79 -2.35 6.89 7.08
CA TYR A 79 -2.88 7.43 5.82
C TYR A 79 -2.41 8.84 5.44
N THR A 80 -1.43 9.42 6.15
CA THR A 80 -0.92 10.76 5.86
C THR A 80 0.45 10.76 5.17
N LEU A 81 0.79 11.91 4.60
CA LEU A 81 1.98 12.09 3.76
C LEU A 81 3.28 12.11 4.56
N MET A 82 3.31 12.80 5.70
CA MET A 82 4.57 13.02 6.43
C MET A 82 5.13 11.73 7.06
N PRO A 83 4.33 10.90 7.75
CA PRO A 83 4.79 9.62 8.28
C PRO A 83 5.26 8.67 7.17
N SER A 84 4.53 8.58 6.05
CA SER A 84 4.95 7.74 4.93
C SER A 84 6.26 8.20 4.30
N TYR A 85 6.47 9.51 4.18
CA TYR A 85 7.74 10.07 3.76
C TYR A 85 8.89 9.70 4.70
N LEU A 86 8.72 9.87 6.02
CA LEU A 86 9.74 9.56 7.01
C LEU A 86 10.06 8.05 7.06
N HIS A 87 9.04 7.20 7.12
CA HIS A 87 9.23 5.74 7.12
C HIS A 87 9.96 5.27 5.85
N THR A 88 9.68 5.89 4.69
CA THR A 88 10.40 5.57 3.45
C THR A 88 11.87 6.00 3.52
N LEU A 89 12.18 7.17 4.10
CA LEU A 89 13.57 7.58 4.30
C LEU A 89 14.32 6.64 5.24
N ASP A 90 13.71 6.31 6.38
CA ASP A 90 14.30 5.40 7.37
C ASP A 90 14.56 4.01 6.74
N TYR A 91 13.58 3.50 5.98
CA TYR A 91 13.73 2.25 5.23
C TYR A 91 14.93 2.30 4.27
N LEU A 92 15.05 3.37 3.47
CA LEU A 92 16.13 3.54 2.48
C LEU A 92 17.49 3.79 3.12
N ALA A 93 17.54 4.25 4.37
CA ALA A 93 18.79 4.40 5.13
C ALA A 93 19.31 3.06 5.64
N GLU A 94 18.42 2.14 5.99
CA GLU A 94 18.74 0.85 6.59
C GLU A 94 18.83 -0.29 5.56
N HIS A 95 18.17 -0.15 4.42
CA HIS A 95 18.01 -1.22 3.43
C HIS A 95 18.40 -0.75 2.03
N SER A 96 18.81 -1.68 1.17
CA SER A 96 18.88 -1.42 -0.26
C SER A 96 17.47 -1.12 -0.80
N ALA A 97 17.38 -0.26 -1.81
CA ALA A 97 16.10 0.12 -2.42
C ALA A 97 15.28 -1.13 -2.83
N PRO A 98 13.97 -1.17 -2.55
CA PRO A 98 13.12 -2.27 -2.97
C PRO A 98 12.87 -2.18 -4.49
N ASP A 99 12.43 -3.28 -5.10
CA ASP A 99 12.08 -3.30 -6.53
C ASP A 99 10.82 -2.47 -6.80
N ALA A 100 9.92 -2.40 -5.82
CA ALA A 100 8.73 -1.56 -5.87
C ALA A 100 8.26 -1.11 -4.48
N ILE A 101 7.57 0.04 -4.45
CA ILE A 101 6.84 0.55 -3.28
C ILE A 101 5.35 0.68 -3.63
N MET A 102 4.47 0.08 -2.83
CA MET A 102 3.03 0.19 -2.98
C MET A 102 2.43 0.98 -1.81
N GLY A 103 1.95 2.19 -2.08
CA GLY A 103 1.20 2.99 -1.12
C GLY A 103 -0.29 2.70 -1.17
N PHE A 104 -0.92 2.49 -0.02
CA PHE A 104 -2.35 2.19 0.05
C PHE A 104 -3.27 3.39 -0.17
N ASN A 105 -2.76 4.62 -0.24
CA ASN A 105 -3.53 5.75 -0.75
C ASN A 105 -2.59 6.76 -1.45
N GLN A 106 -3.18 7.77 -2.08
CA GLN A 106 -2.44 8.81 -2.79
C GLN A 106 -1.45 9.60 -1.91
N LEU A 107 -1.79 9.84 -0.63
CA LEU A 107 -0.93 10.62 0.27
C LEU A 107 0.30 9.82 0.70
N ILE A 108 0.12 8.54 1.00
CA ILE A 108 1.20 7.58 1.27
C ILE A 108 2.11 7.46 0.06
N THR A 109 1.54 7.26 -1.13
CA THR A 109 2.31 7.17 -2.37
C THR A 109 3.09 8.45 -2.62
N LEU A 110 2.49 9.63 -2.42
CA LEU A 110 3.18 10.91 -2.56
C LEU A 110 4.31 11.09 -1.54
N GLY A 111 4.12 10.64 -0.30
CA GLY A 111 5.16 10.63 0.73
C GLY A 111 6.36 9.79 0.31
N ALA A 112 6.12 8.56 -0.15
CA ALA A 112 7.17 7.68 -0.66
C ALA A 112 7.90 8.28 -1.88
N LEU A 113 7.17 8.83 -2.85
CA LEU A 113 7.76 9.48 -4.02
C LEU A 113 8.66 10.67 -3.63
N ARG A 114 8.27 11.43 -2.60
CA ARG A 114 9.09 12.53 -2.09
C ARG A 114 10.39 12.02 -1.47
N ALA A 115 10.37 10.89 -0.77
CA ALA A 115 11.55 10.27 -0.19
C ALA A 115 12.50 9.73 -1.27
N LEU A 116 11.96 9.01 -2.27
CA LEU A 116 12.75 8.49 -3.40
C LEU A 116 13.45 9.61 -4.17
N ARG A 117 12.76 10.74 -4.41
CA ARG A 117 13.33 11.91 -5.08
C ARG A 117 14.51 12.51 -4.31
N MET A 118 14.47 12.50 -2.98
CA MET A 118 15.58 13.00 -2.15
C MET A 118 16.86 12.17 -2.33
N HIS A 119 16.73 10.88 -2.62
CA HIS A 119 17.85 9.95 -2.84
C HIS A 119 18.24 9.76 -4.31
N ASN A 120 17.69 10.55 -5.24
CA ASN A 120 17.90 10.42 -6.69
C ASN A 120 17.60 9.01 -7.23
N ILE A 121 16.65 8.29 -6.62
CA ILE A 121 16.26 6.96 -7.10
C ILE A 121 15.28 7.15 -8.27
N PRO A 122 15.57 6.61 -9.47
CA PRO A 122 14.69 6.74 -10.63
C PRO A 122 13.34 6.04 -10.39
N MET A 123 12.27 6.68 -10.87
CA MET A 123 10.90 6.20 -10.69
C MET A 123 10.39 5.60 -12.01
N THR A 124 9.97 4.33 -12.01
CA THR A 124 9.17 3.73 -13.08
C THR A 124 7.73 3.58 -12.60
N ALA A 125 6.77 4.06 -13.39
CA ALA A 125 5.32 4.04 -13.13
C ALA A 125 4.64 2.78 -13.69
#